data_AF-X0WCC6-F1
#
_entry.id   AF-X0WCC6-F1
#
_cell.length_a   1.000
_cell.length_b   1.000
_cell.length_c   1.000
_cell.angle_alpha   90.00
_cell.angle_beta   90.00
_cell.angle_gamma   90.00
#
_symmetry.space_group_name_H-M   'P 1'
#
loop_
_entity.id
_entity.type
_entity.pdbx_description
1 polymer ?
#
loop_
_entity_poly.entity_id
_entity_poly.type
_entity_poly.pdbx_seq_one_letter_code
_entity_poly.pdbx_strand_id
1 'polypeptide(L)'
;ACLWSMPTDRMSGFEMIGLVEGLVSKGQWVIFTFHEIDGARLTVGSYDFNMLLDYLHRRSNEIWTAPVAEIAKKVAGFQKKHL
;
A
#
# COMPACT_ATOMS: atom_id res chain seq x y z
N ALA A 1 15.54 -8.56 2.00
CA ALA A 1 14.80 -7.41 1.46
C ALA A 1 14.46 -6.49 2.62
N CYS A 2 14.94 -5.24 2.61
CA CYS A 2 14.53 -4.25 3.61
C CYS A 2 13.11 -3.77 3.30
N LEU A 3 12.25 -3.74 4.32
CA LEU A 3 10.87 -3.29 4.23
C LEU A 3 10.85 -1.79 3.87
N TRP A 4 10.43 -1.44 2.66
CA TRP A 4 10.32 -0.03 2.26
C TRP A 4 8.91 0.48 2.55
N SER A 5 8.77 1.34 3.54
CA SER A 5 7.55 2.11 3.77
C SER A 5 7.60 3.41 2.98
N MET A 6 6.55 3.71 2.25
CA MET A 6 6.44 4.92 1.43
C MET A 6 5.56 5.95 2.16
N PRO A 7 6.12 7.08 2.63
CA PRO A 7 5.31 8.20 3.11
C PRO A 7 4.52 8.77 1.94
N THR A 8 3.23 9.02 2.15
CA THR A 8 2.29 9.47 1.09
C THR A 8 2.04 10.97 1.13
N ASP A 9 2.88 11.72 1.85
CA ASP A 9 2.68 13.13 2.17
C ASP A 9 2.38 13.95 0.90
N ARG A 10 1.15 14.49 0.82
CA ARG A 10 0.65 15.31 -0.29
C ARG A 10 0.60 14.62 -1.66
N MET A 11 0.66 13.29 -1.71
CA MET A 11 0.44 12.55 -2.95
C MET A 11 -1.04 12.62 -3.36
N SER A 12 -1.25 12.82 -4.66
CA SER A 12 -2.54 12.61 -5.30
C SER A 12 -2.88 11.13 -5.42
N GLY A 13 -4.16 10.83 -5.65
CA GLY A 13 -4.63 9.48 -5.94
C GLY A 13 -3.93 8.86 -7.16
N PHE A 14 -3.65 9.68 -8.18
CA PHE A 14 -2.94 9.25 -9.38
C PHE A 14 -1.49 8.86 -9.10
N GLU A 15 -0.77 9.62 -8.26
CA GLU A 15 0.61 9.27 -7.88
C GLU A 15 0.65 7.96 -7.10
N MET A 16 -0.27 7.78 -6.14
CA MET A 16 -0.36 6.54 -5.37
C MET A 16 -0.72 5.34 -6.26
N ILE A 17 -1.67 5.49 -7.18
CA ILE A 17 -2.03 4.43 -8.14
C ILE A 17 -0.85 4.10 -9.07
N GLY A 18 -0.14 5.12 -9.57
CA GLY A 18 1.05 4.93 -10.40
C GLY A 18 2.15 4.16 -9.67
N LEU A 19 2.36 4.41 -8.38
CA LEU A 19 3.27 3.63 -7.55
C LEU A 19 2.83 2.17 -7.44
N VAL A 20 1.53 1.91 -7.24
CA VAL A 20 1.01 0.53 -7.19
C VAL A 20 1.29 -0.19 -8.51
N GLU A 21 0.92 0.39 -9.65
CA GLU A 21 1.15 -0.22 -10.98
C GLU A 21 2.65 -0.47 -11.25
N GLY A 22 3.49 0.50 -10.92
CA GLY A 22 4.94 0.42 -11.11
C GLY A 22 5.62 -0.67 -10.29
N LEU A 23 5.05 -1.04 -9.13
CA LEU A 23 5.59 -2.10 -8.27
C LEU A 23 4.97 -3.46 -8.56
N VAL A 24 3.67 -3.52 -8.83
CA VAL A 24 2.97 -4.76 -9.23
C VAL A 24 3.60 -5.35 -10.49
N SER A 25 3.88 -4.50 -11.50
CA SER A 25 4.59 -4.92 -12.73
C SER A 25 5.98 -5.53 -12.49
N LYS A 26 6.59 -5.27 -11.33
CA LYS A 26 7.90 -5.81 -10.92
C LYS A 26 7.80 -6.95 -9.91
N GLY A 27 6.59 -7.40 -9.57
CA GLY A 27 6.37 -8.39 -8.51
C GLY A 27 6.80 -7.89 -7.12
N GLN A 28 6.76 -6.57 -6.91
CA GLN A 28 7.15 -5.93 -5.66
C GLN A 28 5.92 -5.48 -4.87
N TRP A 29 6.13 -5.30 -3.56
CA TRP A 29 5.14 -4.85 -2.60
C TRP A 29 5.54 -3.47 -2.04
N VAL A 30 4.55 -2.73 -1.54
CA VAL A 30 4.73 -1.44 -0.86
C VAL A 30 3.87 -1.37 0.38
N ILE A 31 4.37 -0.69 1.40
CA ILE A 31 3.59 -0.23 2.53
C ILE A 31 3.36 1.26 2.35
N PHE A 32 2.10 1.68 2.25
CA PHE A 32 1.77 3.09 2.33
C PHE A 32 1.62 3.51 3.79
N THR A 33 2.34 4.57 4.14
CA THR A 33 2.21 5.25 5.43
C THR A 33 1.54 6.59 5.22
N PHE A 34 0.41 6.78 5.89
CA PHE A 34 -0.38 8.00 5.92
C PHE A 34 -0.23 8.63 7.31
N HIS A 35 0.14 9.91 7.38
CA HIS A 35 0.17 10.63 8.66
C HIS A 35 -1.25 11.00 9.11
N GLU A 36 -2.02 11.64 8.23
CA GLU A 36 -3.41 12.03 8.44
C GLU A 36 -4.16 12.02 7.11
N ILE A 37 -5.48 11.82 7.14
CA ILE A 37 -6.39 12.05 6.01
C ILE A 37 -7.19 13.32 6.30
N ASP A 38 -7.19 14.28 5.36
CA ASP A 38 -7.75 15.63 5.54
C ASP A 38 -7.20 16.42 6.75
N GLY A 39 -5.93 16.17 7.12
CA GLY A 39 -5.22 16.80 8.22
C GLY A 39 -4.59 18.16 7.87
N ALA A 40 -4.00 18.81 8.87
CA ALA A 40 -3.40 20.14 8.69
C ALA A 40 -1.98 20.10 8.06
N ARG A 41 -1.27 18.96 8.18
CA ARG A 41 0.13 18.83 7.76
C ARG A 41 0.43 17.41 7.29
N LEU A 42 1.23 17.30 6.21
CA LEU A 42 1.66 16.02 5.63
C LEU A 42 0.50 15.05 5.34
N THR A 43 -0.66 15.61 4.98
CA THR A 43 -1.88 14.84 4.76
C THR A 43 -2.04 14.44 3.30
N VAL A 44 -2.88 13.43 3.09
CA VAL A 44 -3.52 13.10 1.82
C VAL A 44 -5.00 13.50 1.93
N GLY A 45 -5.56 14.10 0.89
CA GLY A 45 -6.99 14.41 0.87
C GLY A 45 -7.84 13.13 0.84
N SER A 46 -9.00 13.11 1.48
CA SER A 46 -9.91 11.96 1.45
C SER A 46 -10.34 11.58 0.04
N TYR A 47 -10.46 12.54 -0.87
CA TYR A 47 -10.71 12.28 -2.29
C TYR A 47 -9.62 11.40 -2.91
N ASP A 48 -8.35 11.76 -2.72
CA ASP A 48 -7.19 11.02 -3.23
C ASP A 48 -7.03 9.65 -2.56
N PHE A 49 -7.27 9.59 -1.24
CA PHE A 49 -7.26 8.36 -0.48
C PHE A 49 -8.33 7.38 -0.96
N ASN A 50 -9.58 7.85 -1.12
CA ASN A 50 -10.67 7.02 -1.62
C ASN A 50 -10.45 6.57 -3.06
N MET A 51 -9.85 7.42 -3.91
CA MET A 51 -9.47 7.02 -5.27
C MET A 51 -8.52 5.81 -5.27
N LEU A 52 -7.52 5.81 -4.39
CA LEU A 52 -6.63 4.65 -4.21
C LEU A 52 -7.41 3.42 -3.73
N LEU A 53 -8.28 3.56 -2.73
CA LEU A 53 -9.09 2.45 -2.21
C LEU A 53 -10.00 1.84 -3.28
N ASP A 54 -10.71 2.67 -4.06
CA ASP A 54 -11.59 2.22 -5.14
C ASP A 54 -10.82 1.50 -6.24
N TYR A 55 -9.62 1.98 -6.56
CA TYR A 55 -8.73 1.31 -7.49
C TYR A 55 -8.28 -0.07 -6.96
N LEU A 56 -7.82 -0.15 -5.70
CA LEU A 56 -7.39 -1.40 -5.08
C LEU A 56 -8.54 -2.41 -4.96
N HIS A 57 -9.74 -1.94 -4.60
CA HIS A 57 -10.93 -2.77 -4.49
C HIS A 57 -11.30 -3.41 -5.84
N ARG A 58 -11.29 -2.63 -6.93
CA ARG A 58 -11.56 -3.12 -8.29
C ARG A 58 -10.55 -4.17 -8.76
N ARG A 59 -9.30 -4.11 -8.27
CA ARG A 59 -8.23 -5.06 -8.59
C ARG A 59 -7.98 -6.11 -7.50
N SER A 60 -8.92 -6.32 -6.60
CA SER A 60 -8.76 -7.24 -5.46
C SER A 60 -8.50 -8.71 -5.84
N ASN A 61 -8.84 -9.12 -7.07
CA ASN A 61 -8.50 -10.44 -7.61
C ASN A 61 -7.02 -10.57 -8.03
N GLU A 62 -6.30 -9.46 -8.17
CA GLU A 62 -4.93 -9.40 -8.66
C GLU A 62 -3.96 -8.85 -7.60
N ILE A 63 -4.41 -7.87 -6.81
CA ILE A 63 -3.60 -7.17 -5.82
C ILE A 63 -4.13 -7.49 -4.43
N TRP A 64 -3.29 -8.15 -3.63
CA TRP A 64 -3.60 -8.40 -2.23
C TRP A 64 -3.21 -7.21 -1.36
N THR A 65 -4.20 -6.56 -0.76
CA THR A 65 -4.02 -5.47 0.21
C THR A 65 -4.43 -5.93 1.60
N ALA A 66 -3.58 -5.71 2.60
CA ALA A 66 -3.90 -6.05 3.99
C ALA A 66 -3.07 -5.20 4.97
N PRO A 67 -3.48 -5.12 6.26
CA PRO A 67 -2.66 -4.55 7.31
C PRO A 67 -1.30 -5.26 7.42
N VAL A 68 -0.24 -4.51 7.74
CA VAL A 68 1.13 -5.05 7.87
C VAL A 68 1.19 -6.24 8.83
N ALA A 69 0.40 -6.22 9.90
CA ALA A 69 0.32 -7.33 10.87
C ALA A 69 -0.18 -8.65 10.24
N GLU A 70 -1.10 -8.59 9.28
CA GLU A 70 -1.58 -9.79 8.56
C GLU A 70 -0.53 -10.32 7.60
N ILE A 71 0.14 -9.42 6.86
CA ILE A 71 1.24 -9.80 5.98
C ILE A 71 2.38 -10.44 6.79
N ALA A 72 2.75 -9.86 7.93
CA ALA A 72 3.79 -10.38 8.81
C ALA A 72 3.47 -11.81 9.28
N LYS A 73 2.21 -12.09 9.67
CA LYS A 73 1.77 -13.46 10.01
C LYS A 73 1.93 -14.42 8.84
N LYS A 74 1.57 -14.00 7.61
CA LYS A 74 1.70 -14.82 6.42
C LYS A 74 3.16 -15.14 6.09
N VAL A 75 4.03 -14.13 6.15
CA VAL A 75 5.49 -14.28 5.92
C VAL A 75 6.10 -15.22 6.95
N ALA A 76 5.80 -15.03 8.24
CA ALA A 76 6.31 -15.90 9.30
C ALA A 76 5.84 -17.35 9.12
N GLY A 77 4.58 -17.56 8.73
CA GLY A 77 4.04 -18.89 8.42
C GLY A 77 4.71 -19.54 7.21
N PHE A 78 5.05 -18.76 6.19
CA PHE A 78 5.80 -19.24 5.03
C PHE A 78 7.22 -19.65 5.43
N GLN A 79 7.93 -18.80 6.17
CA GLN A 79 9.30 -19.08 6.63
C GLN A 79 9.36 -20.37 7.46
N LYS A 80 8.45 -20.57 8.41
CA LYS A 80 8.40 -21.80 9.23
C LYS A 80 8.19 -23.09 8.44
N LYS A 81 7.64 -23.04 7.23
CA LYS A 81 7.39 -24.21 6.39
C LYS A 81 8.56 -24.55 5.47
N HIS A 82 9.49 -23.61 5.27
CA HIS A 82 10.56 -23.70 4.27
C HIS A 82 11.96 -23.48 4.88
N LEU A 83 12.04 -23.40 6.21
CA LEU A 83 13.24 -23.45 7.04
C LEU A 83 13.14 -24.70 7.92
#